data_AF-A0A3N7D132-F1
#
_entry.id   AF-A0A3N7D132-F1
#
_cell.length_a   1.000
_cell.length_b   1.000
_cell.length_c   1.000
_cell.angle_alpha   90.00
_cell.angle_beta   90.00
_cell.angle_gamma   90.00
#
_symmetry.space_group_name_H-M   'P 1'
#
loop_
_entity.id
_entity.type
_entity.pdbx_description
1 polymer ?
#
loop_
_entity_poly.entity_id
_entity_poly.type
_entity_poly.pdbx_seq_one_letter_code
_entity_poly.pdbx_strand_id
1 'polypeptide(L)'
;MKNKVEEMRSAYGLSEEGSLLTMLDDFKDENEIRAYCWMVLRTYSDLKKEDWLIGIEGGDYIYSFEDSYVFITDDIWSFDVVAKPEVLELLADKMRALKNP
;
A
#
# COMPACT_ATOMS: atom_id res chain seq x y z
N MET A 1 -3.27 3.09 25.61
CA MET A 1 -2.10 3.24 24.70
C MET A 1 -2.68 3.33 23.31
N LYS A 2 -2.46 4.43 22.59
CA LYS A 2 -2.81 4.46 21.15
C LYS A 2 -1.86 3.52 20.42
N ASN A 3 -2.38 2.81 19.42
CA ASN A 3 -1.57 1.93 18.59
C ASN A 3 -0.62 2.80 17.76
N LYS A 4 0.68 2.54 17.77
CA LYS A 4 1.67 3.34 17.02
C LYS A 4 1.35 3.40 15.52
N VAL A 5 0.75 2.34 14.99
CA VAL A 5 0.30 2.28 13.59
C VAL A 5 -0.86 3.25 13.34
N GLU A 6 -1.80 3.37 14.28
CA GLU A 6 -2.89 4.35 14.18
C GLU A 6 -2.35 5.79 14.25
N GLU A 7 -1.35 6.05 15.11
CA GLU A 7 -0.69 7.35 15.17
C GLU A 7 0.02 7.69 13.87
N MET A 8 0.76 6.72 13.31
CA MET A 8 1.43 6.85 12.02
C MET A 8 0.42 7.16 10.91
N ARG A 9 -0.63 6.35 10.77
CA ARG A 9 -1.69 6.58 9.77
C ARG A 9 -2.36 7.94 9.95
N SER A 10 -2.69 8.32 11.19
CA SER A 10 -3.32 9.62 11.49
C SER A 10 -2.42 10.80 11.12
N ALA A 11 -1.10 10.70 11.28
CA ALA A 11 -0.16 11.77 10.94
C ALA A 11 -0.15 12.11 9.44
N TYR A 12 -0.51 11.15 8.58
CA TYR A 12 -0.59 11.30 7.13
C TYR A 12 -2.03 11.37 6.60
N GLY A 13 -3.02 11.45 7.49
CA GLY A 13 -4.43 11.50 7.12
C GLY A 13 -4.92 10.20 6.47
N LEU A 14 -4.51 9.05 7.02
CA LEU A 14 -4.83 7.69 6.55
C LEU A 14 -5.66 6.87 7.58
N SER A 15 -6.50 7.53 8.39
CA SER A 15 -7.32 6.90 9.45
C SER A 15 -8.69 6.29 9.05
N GLU A 16 -9.33 6.75 7.97
CA GLU A 16 -10.66 6.31 7.48
C GLU A 16 -10.62 5.70 6.05
N GLU A 17 -9.48 5.14 5.66
CA GLU A 17 -9.15 4.78 4.28
C GLU A 17 -9.53 3.33 3.93
N GLY A 18 -9.65 3.07 2.63
CA GLY A 18 -9.92 1.74 2.10
C GLY A 18 -8.69 0.83 2.11
N SER A 19 -8.91 -0.45 1.82
CA SER A 19 -7.85 -1.44 1.61
C SER A 19 -7.82 -1.85 0.14
N LEU A 20 -6.62 -1.91 -0.43
CA LEU A 20 -6.39 -2.36 -1.81
C LEU A 20 -6.89 -3.80 -2.03
N LEU A 21 -6.80 -4.65 -0.99
CA LEU A 21 -7.22 -6.06 -1.08
C LEU A 21 -8.70 -6.20 -1.46
N THR A 22 -9.54 -5.23 -1.08
CA THR A 22 -10.98 -5.25 -1.37
C THR A 22 -11.32 -5.02 -2.84
N MET A 23 -10.35 -4.57 -3.64
CA MET A 23 -10.53 -4.23 -5.05
C MET A 23 -9.97 -5.29 -6.02
N LEU A 24 -9.26 -6.31 -5.52
CA LEU A 24 -8.44 -7.21 -6.34
C LEU A 24 -8.93 -8.66 -6.30
N ASP A 25 -10.24 -8.87 -6.46
CA ASP A 25 -10.86 -10.19 -6.50
C ASP A 25 -10.40 -11.03 -7.71
N ASP A 26 -9.86 -10.38 -8.74
CA ASP A 26 -9.26 -10.98 -9.92
C ASP A 26 -7.81 -11.46 -9.70
N PHE A 27 -7.23 -11.24 -8.52
CA PHE A 27 -5.90 -11.73 -8.14
C PHE A 27 -5.99 -13.04 -7.34
N LYS A 28 -4.99 -13.91 -7.53
CA LYS A 28 -4.98 -15.27 -7.01
C LYS A 28 -4.85 -15.33 -5.49
N ASP A 29 -3.92 -14.54 -4.96
CA ASP A 29 -3.59 -14.49 -3.53
C ASP A 29 -2.83 -13.21 -3.19
N GLU A 30 -2.61 -12.98 -1.89
CA GLU A 30 -1.92 -11.82 -1.35
C GLU A 30 -0.48 -11.69 -1.88
N ASN A 31 0.22 -12.81 -2.15
CA ASN A 31 1.57 -12.77 -2.68
C ASN A 31 1.61 -12.25 -4.13
N GLU A 32 0.62 -12.63 -4.95
CA GLU A 32 0.44 -12.04 -6.28
C GLU A 32 0.18 -10.53 -6.17
N ILE A 33 -0.75 -10.12 -5.31
CA ILE A 33 -1.08 -8.71 -5.05
C ILE A 33 0.17 -7.93 -4.64
N ARG A 34 0.91 -8.43 -3.66
CA ARG A 34 2.17 -7.86 -3.15
C ARG A 34 3.18 -7.65 -4.28
N ALA A 35 3.39 -8.66 -5.11
CA ALA A 35 4.34 -8.59 -6.22
C ALA A 35 3.95 -7.51 -7.24
N TYR A 36 2.71 -7.51 -7.71
CA TYR A 36 2.23 -6.53 -8.69
C TYR A 36 2.18 -5.11 -8.12
N CYS A 37 1.77 -4.94 -6.86
CA CYS A 37 1.75 -3.65 -6.20
C CYS A 37 3.16 -3.03 -6.16
N TRP A 38 4.17 -3.80 -5.74
CA TRP A 38 5.55 -3.33 -5.77
C TRP A 38 6.08 -3.06 -7.18
N MET A 39 5.68 -3.84 -8.18
CA MET A 39 6.04 -3.55 -9.57
C MET A 39 5.47 -2.19 -10.01
N VAL A 40 4.20 -1.91 -9.72
CA VAL A 40 3.54 -0.64 -10.04
C VAL A 40 4.17 0.52 -9.28
N LEU A 41 4.34 0.42 -7.96
CA LEU A 41 4.91 1.49 -7.13
C LEU A 41 6.31 1.89 -7.62
N ARG A 42 7.14 0.91 -8.01
CA ARG A 42 8.49 1.16 -8.52
C ARG A 42 8.54 1.81 -9.91
N THR A 43 7.41 1.98 -10.59
CA THR A 43 7.33 2.76 -11.82
C THR A 43 7.28 4.26 -11.59
N TYR A 44 6.85 4.71 -10.40
CA TYR A 44 6.84 6.13 -10.04
C TYR A 44 8.27 6.58 -9.70
N SER A 45 8.81 7.51 -10.48
CA SER A 45 10.17 8.02 -10.30
C SER A 45 10.34 8.84 -9.02
N ASP A 46 9.25 9.35 -8.47
CA ASP A 46 9.16 10.15 -7.27
C ASP A 46 8.73 9.34 -6.03
N LEU A 47 8.60 8.00 -6.16
CA LEU A 47 8.27 7.13 -5.03
C LEU A 47 9.26 7.35 -3.88
N LYS A 48 8.75 7.82 -2.75
CA LYS A 48 9.56 8.16 -1.58
C LYS A 48 9.01 7.49 -0.33
N LYS A 49 9.91 6.95 0.49
CA LYS A 49 9.60 6.42 1.81
C LYS A 49 9.64 7.57 2.82
N GLU A 50 8.52 7.85 3.47
CA GLU A 50 8.37 9.01 4.37
C GLU A 50 8.54 8.63 5.83
N ASP A 51 7.95 7.51 6.26
CA ASP A 51 7.98 7.04 7.64
C ASP A 51 7.90 5.51 7.69
N TRP A 52 8.38 4.91 8.78
CA TRP A 52 8.40 3.46 8.95
C TRP A 52 8.40 3.00 10.41
N LEU A 53 7.72 1.88 10.65
CA LEU A 53 7.81 1.08 11.87
C LEU A 53 8.25 -0.33 11.47
N ILE A 54 9.48 -0.70 11.83
CA ILE A 54 10.08 -1.98 11.42
C ILE A 54 10.15 -2.93 12.61
N GLY A 55 9.67 -4.16 12.42
CA GLY A 55 9.86 -5.32 13.27
C GLY A 55 10.85 -6.32 12.69
N ILE A 56 10.96 -7.49 13.31
CA ILE A 56 11.85 -8.58 12.86
C ILE A 56 11.36 -9.20 11.54
N GLU A 57 10.05 -9.15 11.31
CA GLU A 57 9.35 -9.91 10.27
C GLU A 57 8.86 -9.02 9.10
N GLY A 58 9.22 -7.74 9.10
CA GLY A 58 8.73 -6.75 8.15
C GLY A 58 8.34 -5.46 8.84
N GLY A 59 7.42 -4.71 8.26
CA GLY A 59 6.98 -3.47 8.89
C GLY A 59 5.86 -2.75 8.19
N ASP A 60 5.52 -1.63 8.81
CA ASP A 60 4.54 -0.68 8.33
C ASP A 60 5.27 0.54 7.77
N TYR A 61 4.82 1.02 6.62
CA TYR A 61 5.51 2.06 5.87
C TYR A 61 4.54 3.10 5.36
N ILE A 62 4.96 4.36 5.38
CA ILE A 62 4.32 5.42 4.61
C ILE A 62 5.19 5.68 3.39
N TYR A 63 4.58 5.56 2.21
CA TYR A 63 5.17 5.99 0.95
C TYR A 63 4.39 7.18 0.39
N SER A 64 5.08 7.99 -0.40
CA SER A 64 4.49 9.07 -1.19
C SER A 64 4.88 8.92 -2.67
N PHE A 65 3.96 9.30 -3.55
CA PHE A 65 4.15 9.43 -5.01
C PHE A 65 3.01 10.29 -5.56
N GLU A 66 3.25 11.05 -6.63
CA GLU A 66 2.24 11.90 -7.29
C GLU A 66 1.36 12.69 -6.30
N ASP A 67 2.00 13.34 -5.32
CA ASP A 67 1.37 14.12 -4.24
C ASP A 67 0.36 13.35 -3.36
N SER A 68 0.43 12.01 -3.38
CA SER A 68 -0.43 11.10 -2.62
C SER A 68 0.38 10.31 -1.59
N TYR A 69 -0.25 9.95 -0.47
CA TYR A 69 0.31 9.06 0.53
C TYR A 69 -0.37 7.69 0.49
N VAL A 70 0.41 6.64 0.70
CA VAL A 70 -0.07 5.28 0.92
C VAL A 70 0.59 4.70 2.16
N PHE A 71 -0.20 4.01 2.97
CA PHE A 71 0.28 3.17 4.05
C PHE A 71 0.38 1.75 3.53
N ILE A 72 1.51 1.09 3.79
CA ILE A 72 1.76 -0.29 3.36
C ILE A 72 2.18 -1.09 4.58
N THR A 73 1.40 -2.10 4.94
CA THR A 73 1.90 -3.20 5.77
C THR A 73 2.55 -4.19 4.82
N ASP A 74 3.83 -4.48 5.02
CA ASP A 74 4.55 -5.53 4.29
C ASP A 74 5.43 -6.30 5.27
N ASP A 75 4.86 -7.39 5.77
CA ASP A 75 5.52 -8.35 6.65
C ASP A 75 5.29 -9.79 6.16
N ILE A 76 5.94 -10.75 6.82
CA ILE A 76 5.84 -12.17 6.42
C ILE A 76 4.45 -12.76 6.62
N TRP A 77 3.57 -12.12 7.41
CA TRP A 77 2.24 -12.61 7.75
C TRP A 77 1.14 -11.96 6.92
N SER A 78 1.35 -10.72 6.47
CA SER A 78 0.34 -9.92 5.81
C SER A 78 0.91 -8.86 4.89
N PHE A 79 0.10 -8.47 3.91
CA PHE A 79 0.33 -7.35 3.04
C PHE A 79 -0.98 -6.63 2.77
N ASP A 80 -1.00 -5.33 3.00
CA ASP A 80 -2.12 -4.47 2.66
C ASP A 80 -1.62 -3.08 2.27
N VAL A 81 -2.40 -2.40 1.45
CA VAL A 81 -2.19 -1.00 1.09
C VAL A 81 -3.44 -0.22 1.44
N VAL A 82 -3.24 0.78 2.29
CA VAL A 82 -4.30 1.67 2.77
C VAL A 82 -4.04 3.06 2.24
N ALA A 83 -5.02 3.61 1.53
CA ALA A 83 -4.95 4.92 0.92
C ALA A 83 -6.35 5.46 0.62
N LYS A 84 -6.43 6.69 0.13
CA LYS A 84 -7.68 7.24 -0.37
C LYS A 84 -8.24 6.38 -1.50
N PRO A 85 -9.58 6.23 -1.63
CA PRO A 85 -10.20 5.39 -2.65
C PRO A 85 -9.66 5.64 -4.06
N GLU A 86 -9.49 6.90 -4.47
CA GLU A 86 -8.98 7.25 -5.80
C GLU A 86 -7.54 6.76 -6.06
N VAL A 87 -6.70 6.70 -5.02
CA VAL A 87 -5.33 6.18 -5.11
C VAL A 87 -5.35 4.65 -5.21
N LEU A 88 -6.24 4.01 -4.46
CA LEU A 88 -6.42 2.56 -4.51
C LEU A 88 -6.94 2.09 -5.86
N GLU A 89 -7.93 2.79 -6.43
CA GLU A 89 -8.46 2.54 -7.77
C GLU A 89 -7.36 2.68 -8.83
N LEU A 90 -6.57 3.76 -8.77
CA LEU A 90 -5.43 3.99 -9.67
C LEU A 90 -4.40 2.85 -9.60
N LEU A 91 -4.04 2.41 -8.40
CA LEU A 91 -3.10 1.30 -8.21
C LEU A 91 -3.69 -0.01 -8.73
N ALA A 92 -4.94 -0.31 -8.40
CA ALA A 92 -5.63 -1.52 -8.85
C ALA A 92 -5.69 -1.59 -10.38
N ASP A 93 -6.06 -0.49 -11.06
CA ASP A 93 -6.13 -0.45 -12.52
C ASP A 93 -4.76 -0.65 -13.18
N LYS A 94 -3.70 -0.03 -12.65
CA LYS A 94 -2.33 -0.26 -13.13
C LYS A 94 -1.88 -1.71 -12.92
N MET A 95 -2.24 -2.32 -11.79
CA MET A 95 -1.95 -3.73 -11.52
C MET A 95 -2.68 -4.65 -12.50
N ARG A 96 -3.97 -4.40 -12.79
CA ARG A 96 -4.73 -5.18 -13.78
C ARG A 96 -4.17 -5.03 -15.19
N ALA A 97 -3.80 -3.82 -15.59
CA ALA A 97 -3.16 -3.56 -16.88
C ALA A 97 -1.81 -4.28 -17.01
N LEU A 98 -1.04 -4.37 -15.92
CA LEU A 98 0.23 -5.09 -15.91
C LEU A 98 0.06 -6.61 -15.97
N LYS A 99 -1.00 -7.14 -15.34
CA LYS A 99 -1.34 -8.58 -15.34
C LYS A 99 -1.84 -9.06 -16.71
N ASN A 100 -2.58 -8.21 -17.41
CA ASN A 100 -3.14 -8.47 -18.74
C ASN A 100 -2.61 -7.44 -19.76
N PRO A 101 -1.32 -7.53 -20.17
CA PRO A 101 -0.67 -6.57 -21.05
C PRO A 101 -1.22 -6.55 -22.48
#